data_AF-A0A519LU37-F1
#
_entry.id   AF-A0A519LU37-F1
#
_cell.length_a   1.000
_cell.length_b   1.000
_cell.length_c   1.000
_cell.angle_alpha   90.00
_cell.angle_beta   90.00
_cell.angle_gamma   90.00
#
_symmetry.space_group_name_H-M   'P 1'
#
loop_
_entity.id
_entity.type
_entity.pdbx_description
1 polymer ?
#
loop_
_entity_poly.entity_id
_entity_poly.type
_entity_poly.pdbx_seq_one_letter_code
_entity_poly.pdbx_strand_id
1 'polypeptide(L)'
;MNENVSFEYSALTRGSFKKVMVSSTEIATANGRDKADMTTKKTTPQEWKKVYDAYKAVKNPQGIGELEAPTKKHQYDGALAATLTIKTADGEYSTMSFDHGTPPAEIKGLVESIIAVSNLNKK
;
A
#
# COMPACT_ATOMS: atom_id res chain seq x y z
N MET A 1 15.13 12.96 5.83
CA MET A 1 14.09 11.92 5.56
C MET A 1 14.69 11.01 4.50
N ASN A 2 14.70 9.69 4.67
CA ASN A 2 15.30 8.79 3.67
C ASN A 2 14.52 8.90 2.35
N GLU A 3 15.20 9.30 1.29
CA GLU A 3 14.62 9.41 -0.06
C GLU A 3 14.66 8.08 -0.83
N ASN A 4 15.34 7.07 -0.27
CA ASN A 4 15.53 5.75 -0.87
C ASN A 4 14.48 4.72 -0.43
N VAL A 5 13.31 5.17 0.05
CA VAL A 5 12.19 4.28 0.34
C VAL A 5 10.97 4.69 -0.47
N SER A 6 10.27 3.71 -1.01
CA SER A 6 8.97 3.91 -1.65
C SER A 6 8.03 2.76 -1.31
N PHE A 7 6.74 3.03 -1.43
CA PHE A 7 5.69 2.10 -1.05
C PHE A 7 4.78 1.86 -2.25
N GLU A 8 4.40 0.61 -2.45
CA GLU A 8 3.41 0.22 -3.42
C GLU A 8 2.31 -0.58 -2.74
N TYR A 9 1.07 -0.15 -2.94
CA TYR A 9 -0.12 -0.85 -2.50
C TYR A 9 -0.94 -1.24 -3.72
N SER A 10 -1.31 -2.51 -3.84
CA SER A 10 -2.22 -2.97 -4.88
C SER A 10 -3.40 -3.71 -4.28
N ALA A 11 -4.56 -3.62 -4.91
CA ALA A 11 -5.77 -4.34 -4.53
C ALA A 11 -6.56 -4.69 -5.80
N LEU A 12 -6.77 -5.98 -6.07
CA LEU A 12 -7.38 -6.43 -7.32
C LEU A 12 -8.34 -7.63 -7.15
N THR A 13 -9.32 -7.70 -8.05
CA THR A 13 -10.17 -8.86 -8.31
C THR A 13 -10.12 -9.18 -9.81
N ARG A 14 -10.95 -10.13 -10.27
CA ARG A 14 -11.09 -10.43 -11.70
C ARG A 14 -11.49 -9.19 -12.53
N GLY A 15 -12.37 -8.33 -12.00
CA GLY A 15 -12.95 -7.17 -12.70
C GLY A 15 -12.51 -5.79 -12.19
N SER A 16 -11.64 -5.70 -11.19
CA SER A 16 -11.21 -4.41 -10.62
C SER A 16 -9.73 -4.43 -10.26
N PHE A 17 -9.07 -3.29 -10.44
CA PHE A 17 -7.66 -3.11 -10.12
C PHE A 17 -7.44 -1.73 -9.53
N LYS A 18 -6.79 -1.67 -8.37
CA LYS A 18 -6.36 -0.44 -7.73
C LYS A 18 -4.89 -0.54 -7.39
N LYS A 19 -4.14 0.53 -7.61
CA LYS A 19 -2.72 0.61 -7.24
C LYS A 19 -2.36 2.02 -6.77
N VAL A 20 -1.56 2.11 -5.72
CA VAL A 20 -1.00 3.35 -5.20
C VAL A 20 0.51 3.18 -5.10
N MET A 21 1.27 4.14 -5.62
CA MET A 21 2.72 4.21 -5.43
C MET A 21 3.03 5.53 -4.72
N VAL A 22 3.80 5.48 -3.65
CA VAL A 22 4.17 6.63 -2.83
C VAL A 22 5.69 6.71 -2.70
N SER A 23 6.26 7.83 -3.10
CA SER A 23 7.64 8.21 -2.83
C SER A 23 7.71 9.58 -2.14
N SER A 24 8.91 10.01 -1.77
CA SER A 24 9.15 11.36 -1.22
C SER A 24 8.77 12.49 -2.19
N THR A 25 8.68 12.20 -3.49
CA THR A 25 8.48 13.21 -4.54
C THR A 25 7.11 13.11 -5.22
N GLU A 26 6.57 11.91 -5.39
CA GLU A 26 5.34 11.68 -6.14
C GLU A 26 4.44 10.61 -5.48
N ILE A 27 3.13 10.83 -5.59
CA ILE A 27 2.09 9.84 -5.33
C ILE A 27 1.35 9.58 -6.64
N ALA A 28 1.38 8.32 -7.09
CA ALA A 28 0.61 7.84 -8.23
C ALA A 28 -0.53 6.94 -7.76
N THR A 29 -1.70 7.05 -8.37
CA THR A 29 -2.88 6.23 -8.09
C THR A 29 -3.51 5.76 -9.39
N ALA A 30 -3.68 4.45 -9.55
CA ALA A 30 -4.38 3.83 -10.68
C ALA A 30 -5.66 3.14 -10.19
N ASN A 31 -6.78 3.35 -10.89
CA ASN A 31 -8.07 2.69 -10.63
C ASN A 31 -8.48 1.71 -11.76
N GLY A 32 -7.53 1.36 -12.61
CA GLY A 32 -7.68 0.40 -13.69
C GLY A 32 -6.32 -0.08 -14.17
N ARG A 33 -6.33 -1.04 -15.11
CA ARG A 33 -5.09 -1.66 -15.61
C ARG A 33 -4.41 -0.81 -16.68
N ASP A 34 -5.13 0.14 -17.26
CA ASP A 34 -4.61 1.00 -18.32
C ASP A 34 -3.87 2.20 -17.74
N LYS A 35 -2.82 2.65 -18.43
CA LYS A 35 -2.06 3.85 -18.03
C LYS A 35 -2.94 5.11 -17.97
N ALA A 36 -4.02 5.17 -18.75
CA ALA A 36 -4.97 6.28 -18.74
C ALA A 36 -5.72 6.41 -17.41
N ASP A 37 -5.82 5.33 -16.63
CA ASP A 37 -6.47 5.31 -15.32
C ASP A 37 -5.55 5.77 -14.18
N MET A 38 -4.31 6.18 -14.51
CA MET A 38 -3.31 6.62 -13.54
C MET A 38 -3.30 8.14 -13.39
N THR A 39 -3.47 8.60 -12.15
CA THR A 39 -3.31 10.00 -11.76
C THR A 39 -2.06 10.15 -10.90
N THR A 40 -1.33 11.26 -11.05
CA THR A 40 -0.17 11.56 -10.20
C THR A 40 -0.32 12.93 -9.55
N LYS A 41 0.31 13.10 -8.38
CA LYS A 41 0.48 14.38 -7.71
C LYS A 41 1.83 14.42 -7.01
N LYS A 42 2.38 15.62 -6.82
CA LYS A 42 3.57 15.80 -5.97
C LYS A 42 3.25 15.40 -4.53
N THR A 43 4.18 14.71 -3.89
CA THR A 43 4.09 14.41 -2.46
C THR A 43 4.41 15.66 -1.66
N THR A 44 3.51 16.06 -0.77
CA THR A 44 3.82 17.16 0.16
C THR A 44 4.65 16.66 1.35
N PRO A 45 5.44 17.52 2.03
CA PRO A 45 6.21 17.11 3.20
C PRO A 45 5.35 16.51 4.33
N GLN A 46 4.12 17.01 4.51
CA GLN A 46 3.19 16.51 5.51
C GLN A 46 2.67 15.11 5.16
N GLU A 47 2.32 14.86 3.89
CA GLU A 47 1.89 13.54 3.42
C GLU A 47 3.02 12.52 3.51
N TRP A 48 4.23 12.91 3.07
CA TRP A 48 5.40 12.04 3.19
C TRP A 48 5.71 11.69 4.64
N LYS A 49 5.71 12.68 5.53
CA LYS A 49 5.93 12.49 6.95
C LYS A 49 4.90 11.52 7.55
N LYS A 50 3.62 11.65 7.19
CA LYS A 50 2.55 10.76 7.66
C LYS A 50 2.82 9.30 7.29
N VAL A 51 3.13 9.02 6.03
CA VAL A 51 3.42 7.66 5.55
C VAL A 51 4.71 7.13 6.17
N TYR A 52 5.76 7.95 6.21
CA TYR A 52 7.06 7.56 6.74
C TYR A 52 7.05 7.30 8.26
N ASP A 53 6.28 8.07 9.03
CA ASP A 53 6.11 7.81 10.46
C ASP A 53 5.33 6.51 10.71
N ALA A 54 4.30 6.22 9.90
CA ALA A 54 3.60 4.94 9.96
C ALA A 54 4.51 3.75 9.58
N TYR A 55 5.39 3.94 8.59
CA TYR A 55 6.41 2.95 8.23
C TYR A 55 7.38 2.67 9.38
N LYS A 56 7.89 3.69 10.07
CA LYS A 56 8.78 3.51 11.24
C LYS A 56 8.10 2.79 12.42
N ALA A 57 6.78 2.78 12.49
CA ALA A 57 6.04 2.03 13.50
C ALA A 57 5.96 0.53 13.18
N VAL A 58 6.29 0.11 11.96
CA VAL A 58 6.38 -1.31 11.57
C VAL A 58 7.65 -1.90 12.17
N LYS A 59 7.49 -2.90 13.05
CA LYS A 59 8.60 -3.50 13.81
C LYS A 59 9.59 -4.28 12.95
N ASN A 60 9.08 -5.03 11.96
CA ASN A 60 9.89 -5.86 11.07
C ASN A 60 9.49 -5.67 9.59
N PRO A 61 9.94 -4.59 8.94
CA PRO A 61 9.60 -4.32 7.55
C PRO A 61 10.11 -5.37 6.55
N GLN A 62 11.21 -6.05 6.88
CA GLN A 62 11.81 -7.06 6.00
C GLN A 62 11.05 -8.40 6.06
N GLY A 63 10.48 -8.72 7.22
CA GLY A 63 9.69 -9.94 7.44
C GLY A 63 8.19 -9.79 7.16
N ILE A 64 7.74 -8.71 6.50
CA ILE A 64 6.31 -8.51 6.25
C ILE A 64 5.68 -9.60 5.37
N GLY A 65 6.51 -10.36 4.64
CA GLY A 65 6.08 -11.52 3.85
C GLY A 65 5.62 -12.71 4.69
N GLU A 66 5.98 -12.76 5.97
CA GLU A 66 5.60 -13.83 6.89
C GLU A 66 4.35 -13.49 7.72
N LEU A 67 3.79 -12.29 7.55
CA LEU A 67 2.62 -11.85 8.29
C LEU A 67 1.39 -12.64 7.87
N GLU A 68 0.77 -13.32 8.84
CA GLU A 68 -0.53 -13.94 8.62
C GLU A 68 -1.59 -12.86 8.37
N ALA A 69 -2.46 -13.10 7.37
CA ALA A 69 -3.65 -12.29 7.21
C ALA A 69 -4.52 -12.37 8.49
N PRO A 70 -5.13 -11.26 8.93
CA PRO A 70 -5.88 -11.20 10.19
C PRO A 70 -7.11 -12.12 10.22
N THR A 71 -7.54 -12.62 9.07
CA THR A 71 -8.66 -13.55 8.93
C THR A 71 -8.22 -14.83 8.20
N LYS A 72 -8.36 -15.99 8.88
CA LYS A 72 -8.32 -17.33 8.23
C LYS A 72 -9.68 -17.70 7.60
N LYS A 73 -10.64 -16.78 7.62
CA LYS A 73 -11.96 -16.93 6.97
C LYS A 73 -11.79 -16.67 5.48
N HIS A 74 -11.22 -17.65 4.78
CA HIS A 74 -11.46 -17.80 3.35
C HIS A 74 -12.98 -17.81 3.11
N GLN A 75 -13.42 -17.20 2.00
CA GLN A 75 -14.78 -17.25 1.44
C GLN A 75 -15.72 -16.08 1.78
N TYR A 76 -15.26 -14.84 1.66
CA TYR A 76 -16.15 -13.79 1.15
C TYR A 76 -15.82 -13.55 -0.33
N ASP A 77 -16.67 -14.06 -1.21
CA ASP A 77 -16.59 -13.86 -2.65
C ASP A 77 -16.91 -12.38 -2.94
N GLY A 78 -15.91 -11.50 -2.90
CA GLY A 78 -16.13 -10.07 -3.18
C GLY A 78 -15.04 -9.08 -2.74
N ALA A 79 -14.14 -9.42 -1.82
CA ALA A 79 -13.07 -8.49 -1.42
C ALA A 79 -11.90 -8.47 -2.43
N LEU A 80 -11.30 -7.30 -2.65
CA LEU A 80 -10.07 -7.19 -3.46
C LEU A 80 -8.92 -7.87 -2.71
N ALA A 81 -8.17 -8.74 -3.39
CA ALA A 81 -6.92 -9.26 -2.85
C ALA A 81 -5.87 -8.14 -2.90
N ALA A 82 -5.35 -7.77 -1.74
CA ALA A 82 -4.44 -6.66 -1.57
C ALA A 82 -3.04 -7.11 -1.16
N THR A 83 -2.04 -6.39 -1.65
CA THR A 83 -0.62 -6.60 -1.35
C THR A 83 0.04 -5.26 -1.04
N LEU A 84 0.88 -5.23 -0.01
CA LEU A 84 1.78 -4.12 0.28
C LEU A 84 3.21 -4.53 -0.09
N THR A 85 3.91 -3.64 -0.77
CA THR A 85 5.31 -3.77 -1.14
C THR A 85 6.08 -2.55 -0.64
N ILE A 86 7.17 -2.80 0.08
CA ILE A 86 8.11 -1.79 0.58
C ILE A 86 9.40 -1.93 -0.20
N LYS A 87 9.82 -0.88 -0.89
CA LYS A 87 11.06 -0.83 -1.66
C LYS A 87 12.05 0.06 -0.93
N THR A 88 13.21 -0.49 -0.62
CA THR A 88 14.31 0.20 0.08
C THR A 88 15.60 0.04 -0.71
N ALA A 89 16.68 0.71 -0.28
CA ALA A 89 18.01 0.46 -0.84
C ALA A 89 18.50 -0.99 -0.61
N ASP A 90 18.05 -1.62 0.47
CA ASP A 90 18.49 -2.96 0.90
C ASP A 90 17.68 -4.10 0.25
N GLY A 91 16.57 -3.77 -0.42
CA GLY A 91 15.71 -4.74 -1.10
C GLY A 91 14.24 -4.35 -1.15
N GLU A 92 13.46 -5.27 -1.70
CA GLU A 92 12.01 -5.18 -1.85
C GLU A 92 11.32 -6.28 -1.04
N TYR A 93 10.40 -5.88 -0.17
CA TYR A 93 9.69 -6.77 0.74
C TYR A 93 8.20 -6.64 0.45
N SER A 94 7.51 -7.77 0.28
CA SER A 94 6.08 -7.79 -0.01
C SER A 94 5.34 -8.71 0.94
N THR A 95 4.11 -8.34 1.28
CA THR A 95 3.23 -9.18 2.09
C THR A 95 2.66 -10.33 1.26
N MET A 96 2.19 -11.38 1.94
CA MET A 96 1.16 -12.23 1.35
C MET A 96 -0.09 -11.41 1.03
N SER A 97 -0.94 -11.91 0.13
CA SER A 97 -2.21 -11.27 -0.18
C SER A 97 -3.14 -11.30 1.04
N PHE A 98 -3.79 -10.18 1.33
CA PHE A 98 -4.80 -10.03 2.38
C PHE A 98 -6.05 -9.32 1.83
N ASP A 99 -7.16 -9.37 2.56
CA ASP A 99 -8.39 -8.69 2.13
C ASP A 99 -8.22 -7.16 2.17
N HIS A 100 -8.53 -6.49 1.06
CA HIS A 100 -8.64 -5.03 1.02
C HIS A 100 -9.63 -4.54 2.08
N GLY A 101 -9.19 -3.56 2.89
CA GLY A 101 -9.94 -3.07 4.05
C GLY A 101 -9.64 -3.81 5.36
N THR A 102 -8.98 -4.97 5.31
CA THR A 102 -8.60 -5.76 6.49
C THR A 102 -7.10 -6.12 6.47
N PRO A 103 -6.18 -5.13 6.49
CA PRO A 103 -4.74 -5.40 6.53
C PRO A 103 -4.29 -6.04 7.85
N PRO A 104 -3.20 -6.83 7.86
CA PRO A 104 -2.55 -7.29 9.09
C PRO A 104 -2.28 -6.14 10.07
N ALA A 105 -2.48 -6.39 11.37
CA ALA A 105 -2.41 -5.36 12.40
C ALA A 105 -1.06 -4.63 12.41
N GLU A 106 0.02 -5.34 12.09
CA GLU A 106 1.39 -4.83 12.08
C GLU A 106 1.65 -3.77 11.00
N ILE A 107 0.93 -3.86 9.87
CA ILE A 107 1.10 -2.93 8.73
C ILE A 107 -0.12 -2.03 8.52
N LYS A 108 -1.18 -2.22 9.30
CA LYS A 108 -2.46 -1.50 9.16
C LYS A 108 -2.27 0.01 9.08
N GLY A 109 -1.50 0.58 10.01
CA GLY A 109 -1.25 2.03 10.04
C GLY A 109 -0.52 2.55 8.79
N LEU A 110 0.38 1.74 8.21
CA LEU A 110 1.09 2.07 6.97
C LEU A 110 0.13 2.01 5.77
N VAL A 111 -0.64 0.94 5.63
CA VAL A 111 -1.62 0.77 4.55
C VAL A 111 -2.66 1.91 4.58
N GLU A 112 -3.23 2.20 5.74
CA GLU A 112 -4.20 3.29 5.90
C GLU A 112 -3.60 4.65 5.56
N SER A 113 -2.33 4.89 5.92
CA SER A 113 -1.63 6.13 5.59
C SER A 113 -1.38 6.27 4.09
N ILE A 114 -0.95 5.20 3.41
CA ILE A 114 -0.76 5.17 1.95
C ILE A 114 -2.08 5.49 1.24
N ILE A 115 -3.17 4.83 1.64
CA ILE A 115 -4.49 5.06 1.05
C ILE A 115 -4.94 6.50 1.31
N ALA A 116 -4.78 7.01 2.53
CA ALA A 116 -5.22 8.34 2.92
C ALA A 116 -4.55 9.49 2.15
N VAL A 117 -3.28 9.33 1.74
CA VAL A 117 -2.58 10.36 0.95
C VAL A 117 -2.80 10.21 -0.56
N SER A 118 -3.46 9.14 -0.98
CA SER A 118 -3.74 8.81 -2.38
C SER A 118 -5.11 9.30 -2.86
N ASN A 119 -5.38 9.15 -4.15
CA ASN A 119 -6.71 9.39 -4.71
C ASN A 119 -7.60 8.13 -4.71
N LEU A 120 -7.19 7.04 -4.05
CA LEU A 120 -7.87 5.73 -4.13
C LEU A 120 -9.29 5.73 -3.55
N ASN A 121 -9.58 6.66 -2.62
CA ASN A 121 -10.89 6.86 -2.01
C ASN A 121 -11.71 7.99 -2.65
N LYS A 122 -11.16 8.71 -3.63
CA LYS A 122 -11.91 9.78 -4.29
C LYS A 122 -12.81 9.14 -5.35
N LYS A 123 -14.12 9.30 -5.16
CA LYS A 123 -15.16 8.92 -6.13
C LYS A 123 -15.14 9.88 -7.31
#